data_AF-D0NMT9-F1
#
_entry.id   AF-D0NMT9-F1
#
_cell.length_a   1.000
_cell.length_b   1.000
_cell.length_c   1.000
_cell.angle_alpha   90.00
_cell.angle_beta   90.00
_cell.angle_gamma   90.00
#
_symmetry.space_group_name_H-M   'P 1'
#
loop_
_entity.id
_entity.type
_entity.pdbx_description
1 polymer ?
#
loop_
_entity_poly.entity_id
_entity_poly.type
_entity_poly.pdbx_seq_one_letter_code
_entity_poly.pdbx_strand_id
1 'polypeptide(L)'
;MMEKFRARCSMVDPITNQPRFGPKMLAKVQDLLHRYDNVRLTLEEDAPLPVNEAQRVAELAKEQEKQRLVQEAEEREVEQQREEQERIQALAVAAQKKREQRVQERAEQDHQRQLEEQERERLNASIPHGKEELEMAIAMLREGTDSETLFRQSLQKLLAVVRNICQSPENAAFRHIPRDNAHFHADLGQYPGGHQCLLAMGFKELQQGDETQPRNVFVLEEPDLSEDLDAWSSWFDELKELQSLVESKI
;
A
#
# COMPACT_ATOMS: atom_id res chain seq x y z
N MET A 1 -23.60 10.07 -87.64
CA MET A 1 -23.39 10.24 -89.09
C MET A 1 -24.52 9.64 -89.93
N MET A 2 -25.07 8.48 -89.57
CA MET A 2 -26.15 7.80 -90.33
C MET A 2 -27.54 8.48 -90.26
N GLU A 3 -27.85 9.26 -89.21
CA GLU A 3 -29.11 10.02 -89.12
C GLU A 3 -29.27 11.05 -90.25
N LYS A 4 -28.17 11.63 -90.73
CA LYS A 4 -28.19 12.58 -91.86
C LYS A 4 -28.61 11.91 -93.18
N PHE A 5 -28.33 10.61 -93.35
CA PHE A 5 -28.77 9.84 -94.51
C PHE A 5 -30.26 9.52 -94.44
N ARG A 6 -30.80 9.19 -93.25
CA ARG A 6 -32.24 9.00 -93.05
C ARG A 6 -33.03 10.26 -93.39
N ALA A 7 -32.57 11.41 -92.91
CA ALA A 7 -33.19 12.71 -93.20
C ALA A 7 -33.14 13.09 -94.70
N ARG A 8 -32.08 12.66 -95.41
CA ARG A 8 -31.96 12.91 -96.86
C ARG A 8 -32.90 12.03 -97.69
N CYS A 9 -33.20 10.81 -97.25
CA CYS A 9 -34.15 9.93 -97.96
C CYS A 9 -35.59 10.45 -97.97
N SER A 10 -35.96 11.29 -97.00
CA SER A 10 -37.29 11.93 -96.90
C SER A 10 -37.35 13.31 -97.56
N MET A 11 -36.27 13.79 -98.19
CA MET A 11 -36.30 15.06 -98.92
C MET A 11 -37.00 14.91 -100.27
N VAL A 12 -37.92 15.83 -100.54
CA VAL A 12 -38.64 15.96 -101.81
C VAL A 12 -37.97 17.07 -102.63
N ASP A 13 -37.86 16.89 -103.95
CA ASP A 13 -37.38 17.91 -104.87
C ASP A 13 -38.41 19.06 -104.93
N PRO A 14 -38.02 20.32 -104.64
CA PRO A 14 -38.95 21.43 -104.54
C PRO A 14 -39.59 21.85 -105.87
N ILE A 15 -39.06 21.41 -107.02
CA ILE A 15 -39.57 21.77 -108.35
C ILE A 15 -40.54 20.71 -108.87
N THR A 16 -40.21 19.43 -108.68
CA THR A 16 -41.02 18.31 -109.21
C THR A 16 -41.95 17.70 -108.18
N ASN A 17 -41.80 18.06 -106.90
CA ASN A 17 -42.48 17.48 -105.75
C ASN A 17 -42.38 15.94 -105.67
N GLN A 18 -41.36 15.37 -106.31
CA GLN A 18 -41.04 13.94 -106.27
C GLN A 18 -39.87 13.67 -105.31
N PRO A 19 -39.72 12.44 -104.78
CA PRO A 19 -38.60 12.08 -103.93
C PRO A 19 -37.27 12.42 -104.61
N ARG A 20 -36.39 13.13 -103.90
CA ARG A 20 -35.12 13.63 -104.47
C ARG A 20 -34.19 12.51 -104.94
N PHE A 21 -34.35 11.32 -104.38
CA PHE A 21 -33.67 10.11 -104.84
C PHE A 21 -34.61 9.27 -105.68
N GLY A 22 -34.18 8.92 -106.89
CA GLY A 22 -34.88 7.94 -107.71
C GLY A 22 -34.95 6.56 -107.02
N PRO A 23 -35.92 5.70 -107.40
CA PRO A 23 -36.24 4.46 -106.68
C PRO A 23 -35.03 3.54 -106.45
N LYS A 24 -34.13 3.44 -107.44
CA LYS A 24 -32.91 2.62 -107.36
C LYS A 24 -31.92 3.13 -106.31
N MET A 25 -31.80 4.45 -106.15
CA MET A 25 -30.85 5.04 -105.21
C MET A 25 -31.43 5.01 -103.79
N LEU A 26 -32.74 5.23 -103.66
CA LEU A 26 -33.44 5.13 -102.39
C LEU A 26 -33.35 3.72 -101.80
N ALA A 27 -33.55 2.68 -102.63
CA ALA A 27 -33.36 1.28 -102.22
C ALA A 27 -31.92 0.98 -101.74
N LYS A 28 -30.89 1.52 -102.41
CA LYS A 28 -29.49 1.36 -101.98
C LYS A 28 -29.19 2.04 -100.65
N VAL A 29 -29.73 3.23 -100.40
CA VAL A 29 -29.53 3.93 -99.13
C VAL A 29 -30.29 3.25 -98.00
N GLN A 30 -31.50 2.74 -98.26
CA GLN A 30 -32.25 1.94 -97.29
C GLN A 30 -31.54 0.64 -96.93
N ASP A 31 -30.98 -0.08 -97.91
CA ASP A 31 -30.19 -1.29 -97.66
C ASP A 31 -28.93 -1.00 -96.82
N LEU A 32 -28.23 0.10 -97.10
CA LEU A 32 -27.08 0.54 -96.31
C LEU A 32 -27.46 0.85 -94.85
N LEU A 33 -28.57 1.55 -94.65
CA LEU A 33 -29.08 1.87 -93.31
C LEU A 33 -29.50 0.61 -92.56
N HIS A 34 -30.14 -0.34 -93.24
CA HIS A 34 -30.55 -1.61 -92.64
C HIS A 34 -29.34 -2.47 -92.24
N ARG A 35 -28.30 -2.55 -93.09
CA ARG A 35 -27.04 -3.22 -92.75
C ARG A 35 -26.34 -2.57 -91.57
N TYR A 36 -26.33 -1.24 -91.50
CA TYR A 36 -25.76 -0.52 -90.37
C TYR A 36 -26.53 -0.79 -89.07
N ASP A 37 -27.86 -0.77 -89.10
CA ASP A 37 -28.69 -1.09 -87.93
C ASP A 37 -28.47 -2.52 -87.47
N ASN A 38 -28.39 -3.48 -88.39
CA ASN A 38 -28.10 -4.87 -88.05
C ASN A 38 -26.71 -5.03 -87.42
N VAL A 39 -25.67 -4.37 -87.96
CA VAL A 39 -24.33 -4.39 -87.37
C VAL A 39 -24.30 -3.72 -85.99
N ARG A 40 -25.06 -2.63 -85.82
CA ARG A 40 -25.15 -1.93 -84.53
C ARG A 40 -25.86 -2.79 -83.48
N LEU A 41 -26.95 -3.46 -83.85
CA LEU A 41 -27.67 -4.38 -82.97
C LEU A 41 -26.79 -5.57 -82.58
N THR A 42 -26.05 -6.17 -83.52
CA THR A 42 -25.10 -7.24 -83.18
C THR A 42 -23.98 -6.77 -82.26
N LEU A 43 -23.50 -5.52 -82.41
CA LEU A 43 -22.48 -4.96 -81.52
C LEU A 43 -23.03 -4.57 -80.13
N GLU A 44 -24.33 -4.26 -80.02
CA GLU A 44 -25.00 -3.99 -78.74
C GLU A 44 -25.40 -5.30 -78.02
N GLU A 45 -25.67 -6.40 -78.74
CA GLU A 45 -25.98 -7.72 -78.19
C GLU A 45 -24.73 -8.54 -77.79
N ASP A 46 -23.57 -8.33 -78.44
CA ASP A 46 -22.30 -9.01 -78.11
C ASP A 46 -21.41 -8.24 -77.12
N ALA A 47 -21.94 -7.26 -76.39
CA ALA A 47 -21.24 -6.72 -75.21
C ALA A 47 -21.44 -7.69 -74.04
N PRO A 48 -20.44 -8.54 -73.68
CA PRO A 48 -20.61 -9.43 -72.55
C PRO A 48 -20.67 -8.54 -71.31
N LEU A 49 -21.77 -8.56 -70.57
CA LEU A 49 -21.97 -7.87 -69.30
C LEU A 49 -20.91 -8.30 -68.27
N PRO A 50 -19.78 -7.59 -68.02
CA PRO A 50 -18.83 -7.96 -66.97
C PRO A 50 -19.13 -7.21 -65.66
N VAL A 51 -20.03 -6.21 -65.71
CA VAL A 51 -20.23 -5.25 -64.62
C VAL A 51 -20.97 -5.88 -63.43
N ASN A 52 -21.89 -6.81 -63.68
CA ASN A 52 -22.68 -7.45 -62.62
C ASN A 52 -21.91 -8.57 -61.89
N GLU A 53 -21.09 -9.35 -62.59
CA GLU A 53 -20.26 -10.37 -61.95
C GLU A 53 -19.09 -9.74 -61.19
N ALA A 54 -18.46 -8.69 -61.73
CA ALA A 54 -17.42 -7.95 -61.03
C ALA A 54 -17.95 -7.26 -59.75
N GLN A 55 -19.18 -6.74 -59.78
CA GLN A 55 -19.83 -6.17 -58.58
C GLN A 55 -20.10 -7.23 -57.51
N ARG A 56 -20.62 -8.40 -57.89
CA ARG A 56 -20.87 -9.50 -56.94
C ARG A 56 -19.58 -10.05 -56.32
N VAL A 57 -18.50 -10.16 -57.11
CA VAL A 57 -17.18 -10.58 -56.61
C VAL A 57 -16.60 -9.54 -55.67
N ALA A 58 -16.76 -8.24 -55.97
CA ALA A 58 -16.31 -7.16 -55.10
C ALA A 58 -17.10 -7.06 -53.79
N GLU A 59 -18.41 -7.31 -53.81
CA GLU A 59 -19.25 -7.39 -52.61
C GLU A 59 -18.86 -8.58 -51.74
N LEU A 60 -18.63 -9.75 -52.34
CA LEU A 60 -18.20 -10.94 -51.59
C LEU A 60 -16.83 -10.73 -50.93
N ALA A 61 -15.90 -10.07 -51.63
CA ALA A 61 -14.59 -9.72 -51.09
C ALA A 61 -14.69 -8.74 -49.91
N LYS A 62 -15.58 -7.74 -50.00
CA LYS A 62 -15.85 -6.80 -48.88
C LYS A 62 -16.48 -7.49 -47.68
N GLU A 63 -17.39 -8.44 -47.90
CA GLU A 63 -18.02 -9.19 -46.81
C GLU A 63 -16.99 -10.09 -46.11
N GLN A 64 -16.11 -10.75 -46.87
CA GLN A 64 -15.00 -11.54 -46.31
C GLN A 64 -13.99 -10.67 -45.54
N GLU A 65 -13.63 -9.50 -46.05
CA GLU A 65 -12.74 -8.57 -45.36
C GLU A 65 -13.37 -8.07 -44.05
N LYS A 66 -14.67 -7.75 -44.08
CA LYS A 66 -15.42 -7.37 -42.89
C LYS A 66 -15.48 -8.51 -41.86
N GLN A 67 -15.68 -9.75 -42.29
CA GLN A 67 -15.66 -10.91 -41.39
C GLN A 67 -14.28 -11.12 -40.75
N ARG A 68 -13.20 -10.95 -41.52
CA ARG A 68 -11.83 -11.01 -40.98
C ARG A 68 -11.57 -9.91 -39.94
N LEU A 69 -12.01 -8.69 -40.20
CA LEU A 69 -11.88 -7.58 -39.27
C LEU A 69 -12.67 -7.80 -37.97
N VAL A 70 -13.85 -8.40 -38.05
CA VAL A 70 -14.65 -8.75 -36.85
C VAL A 70 -13.95 -9.85 -36.04
N GLN A 71 -13.47 -10.91 -36.69
CA GLN A 71 -12.73 -11.98 -36.01
C GLN A 71 -11.45 -11.45 -35.34
N GLU A 72 -10.68 -10.62 -36.03
CA GLU A 72 -9.48 -10.02 -35.47
C GLU A 72 -9.79 -9.06 -34.30
N ALA A 73 -10.92 -8.34 -34.34
CA ALA A 73 -11.37 -7.51 -33.24
C ALA A 73 -11.77 -8.35 -32.01
N GLU A 74 -12.51 -9.44 -32.21
CA GLU A 74 -12.90 -10.37 -31.15
C GLU A 74 -11.69 -11.03 -30.49
N GLU A 75 -10.71 -11.49 -31.28
CA GLU A 75 -9.46 -12.06 -30.75
C GLU A 75 -8.68 -11.05 -29.90
N ARG A 76 -8.61 -9.79 -30.34
CA ARG A 76 -7.95 -8.72 -29.59
C ARG A 76 -8.68 -8.39 -28.28
N GLU A 77 -10.02 -8.40 -28.27
CA GLU A 77 -10.80 -8.18 -27.05
C GLU A 77 -10.59 -9.32 -26.04
N VAL A 78 -10.57 -10.57 -26.50
CA VAL A 78 -10.31 -11.73 -25.64
C VAL A 78 -8.91 -11.66 -25.03
N GLU A 79 -7.89 -11.33 -25.82
CA GLU A 79 -6.52 -11.19 -25.32
C GLU A 79 -6.41 -10.05 -24.29
N GLN A 80 -7.04 -8.89 -24.55
CA GLN A 80 -7.07 -7.79 -23.60
C GLN A 80 -7.78 -8.16 -22.30
N GLN A 81 -8.91 -8.88 -22.38
CA GLN A 81 -9.61 -9.36 -21.20
C GLN A 81 -8.75 -10.34 -20.40
N ARG A 82 -7.99 -11.20 -21.07
CA ARG A 82 -7.08 -12.13 -20.42
C ARG A 82 -5.93 -11.41 -19.73
N GLU A 83 -5.27 -10.47 -20.42
CA GLU A 83 -4.21 -9.66 -19.82
C GLU A 83 -4.72 -8.87 -18.60
N GLU A 84 -5.93 -8.31 -18.68
CA GLU A 84 -6.54 -7.59 -17.58
C GLU A 84 -6.89 -8.52 -16.41
N GLN A 85 -7.41 -9.72 -16.68
CA GLN A 85 -7.63 -10.72 -15.63
C GLN A 85 -6.33 -11.15 -14.95
N GLU A 86 -5.26 -11.35 -15.72
CA GLU A 86 -3.94 -11.69 -15.19
C GLU A 86 -3.38 -10.55 -14.32
N ARG A 87 -3.57 -9.28 -14.72
CA ARG A 87 -3.20 -8.11 -13.91
C ARG A 87 -4.00 -8.04 -12.61
N ILE A 88 -5.31 -8.24 -12.66
CA ILE A 88 -6.17 -8.23 -11.48
C ILE A 88 -5.76 -9.36 -10.51
N GLN A 89 -5.49 -10.57 -11.02
CA GLN A 89 -5.02 -11.68 -10.20
C GLN A 89 -3.65 -11.40 -9.58
N ALA A 90 -2.71 -10.86 -10.35
CA ALA A 90 -1.38 -10.49 -9.85
C ALA A 90 -1.47 -9.43 -8.74
N LEU A 91 -2.33 -8.42 -8.91
CA LEU A 91 -2.58 -7.40 -7.89
C LEU A 91 -3.23 -8.00 -6.63
N ALA A 92 -4.17 -8.93 -6.77
CA ALA A 92 -4.81 -9.61 -5.64
C ALA A 92 -3.79 -10.44 -4.84
N VAL A 93 -2.92 -11.20 -5.53
CA VAL A 93 -1.85 -11.99 -4.87
C VAL A 93 -0.84 -11.07 -4.17
N ALA A 94 -0.43 -9.98 -4.82
CA ALA A 94 0.47 -9.00 -4.21
C ALA A 94 -0.15 -8.33 -2.97
N ALA A 95 -1.43 -7.98 -3.03
CA ALA A 95 -2.16 -7.41 -1.91
C ALA A 95 -2.30 -8.40 -0.75
N GLN A 96 -2.59 -9.66 -1.04
CA GLN A 96 -2.67 -10.72 -0.02
C GLN A 96 -1.31 -10.95 0.65
N LYS A 97 -0.23 -11.09 -0.12
CA LYS A 97 1.13 -11.26 0.41
C LYS A 97 1.53 -10.08 1.30
N LYS A 98 1.19 -8.85 0.90
CA LYS A 98 1.47 -7.65 1.70
C LYS A 98 0.66 -7.63 3.02
N ARG A 99 -0.57 -8.15 3.00
CA ARG A 99 -1.37 -8.29 4.22
C ARG A 99 -0.78 -9.33 5.16
N GLU A 100 -0.39 -10.49 4.63
CA GLU A 100 0.26 -11.56 5.39
C GLU A 100 1.57 -11.07 6.02
N GLN A 101 2.41 -10.36 5.26
CA GLN A 101 3.63 -9.74 5.78
C GLN A 101 3.36 -8.80 6.95
N ARG A 102 2.38 -7.90 6.83
CA ARG A 102 2.02 -6.99 7.94
C ARG A 102 1.51 -7.72 9.17
N VAL A 103 0.78 -8.82 8.99
CA VAL A 103 0.30 -9.63 10.10
C VAL A 103 1.47 -10.34 10.78
N GLN A 104 2.41 -10.88 10.00
CA GLN A 104 3.60 -11.53 10.52
C GLN A 104 4.52 -10.54 11.25
N GLU A 105 4.79 -9.38 10.66
CA GLU A 105 5.59 -8.31 11.29
C GLU A 105 4.97 -7.86 12.62
N ARG A 106 3.63 -7.73 12.68
CA ARG A 106 2.94 -7.42 13.94
C ARG A 106 3.05 -8.54 14.96
N ALA A 107 2.88 -9.80 14.54
CA ALA A 107 3.02 -10.94 15.43
C ALA A 107 4.45 -11.07 16.00
N GLU A 108 5.46 -10.80 15.18
CA GLU A 108 6.87 -10.77 15.62
C GLU A 108 7.13 -9.62 16.60
N GLN A 109 6.61 -8.42 16.33
CA GLN A 109 6.68 -7.28 17.26
C GLN A 109 5.96 -7.56 18.58
N ASP A 110 4.77 -8.15 18.53
CA ASP A 110 4.00 -8.54 19.72
C ASP A 110 4.76 -9.58 20.54
N HIS A 111 5.35 -10.57 19.88
CA HIS A 111 6.15 -11.59 20.54
C HIS A 111 7.38 -10.98 21.22
N GLN A 112 8.08 -10.07 20.55
CA GLN A 112 9.22 -9.37 21.12
C GLN A 112 8.81 -8.54 22.35
N ARG A 113 7.69 -7.81 22.27
CA ARG A 113 7.16 -7.04 23.41
C ARG A 113 6.82 -7.92 24.61
N GLN A 114 6.23 -9.09 24.36
CA GLN A 114 5.94 -10.06 25.43
C GLN A 114 7.20 -10.60 26.09
N LEU A 115 8.26 -10.86 25.33
CA LEU A 115 9.55 -11.31 25.89
C LEU A 115 10.17 -10.22 26.77
N GLU A 116 10.21 -8.98 26.30
CA GLU A 116 10.73 -7.84 27.07
C GLU A 116 9.93 -7.59 28.35
N GLU A 117 8.61 -7.75 28.29
CA GLU A 117 7.73 -7.69 29.47
C GLU A 117 8.02 -8.81 30.46
N GLN A 118 8.15 -10.05 29.99
CA GLN A 118 8.50 -11.20 30.85
C GLN A 118 9.87 -11.04 31.50
N GLU A 119 10.87 -10.55 30.76
CA GLU A 119 12.19 -10.26 31.32
C GLU A 119 12.10 -9.20 32.42
N ARG A 120 11.30 -8.15 32.22
CA ARG A 120 11.08 -7.10 33.20
C ARG A 120 10.36 -7.60 34.44
N GLU A 121 9.30 -8.38 34.26
CA GLU A 121 8.60 -9.04 35.38
C GLU A 121 9.55 -9.95 36.16
N ARG A 122 10.39 -10.71 35.46
CA ARG A 122 11.41 -11.55 36.09
C ARG A 122 12.41 -10.72 36.87
N LEU A 123 12.87 -9.59 36.34
CA LEU A 123 13.78 -8.68 37.04
C LEU A 123 13.12 -8.12 38.30
N ASN A 124 11.89 -7.59 38.18
CA ASN A 124 11.11 -7.08 39.31
C ASN A 124 10.88 -8.15 40.38
N ALA A 125 10.68 -9.41 40.00
CA ALA A 125 10.50 -10.53 40.94
C ALA A 125 11.81 -11.09 41.51
N SER A 126 12.95 -10.85 40.85
CA SER A 126 14.24 -11.42 41.24
C SER A 126 14.86 -10.77 42.47
N ILE A 127 14.44 -9.55 42.81
CA ILE A 127 14.95 -8.78 43.93
C ILE A 127 13.79 -8.54 44.89
N PRO A 128 13.76 -9.23 46.04
CA PRO A 128 12.82 -8.89 47.09
C PRO A 128 13.03 -7.44 47.55
N HIS A 129 11.95 -6.79 47.98
CA HIS A 129 12.05 -5.48 48.61
C HIS A 129 12.24 -5.65 50.11
N GLY A 130 13.06 -4.80 50.71
CA GLY A 130 13.36 -4.91 52.13
C GLY A 130 14.72 -4.35 52.50
N LYS A 131 14.94 -4.31 53.81
CA LYS A 131 16.16 -3.79 54.42
C LYS A 131 17.38 -4.64 54.07
N GLU A 132 17.25 -5.96 54.13
CA GLU A 132 18.35 -6.90 53.89
C GLU A 132 18.83 -6.80 52.43
N GLU A 133 17.89 -6.77 51.48
CA GLU A 133 18.16 -6.64 50.06
C GLU A 133 18.76 -5.29 49.71
N LEU A 134 18.31 -4.22 50.38
CA LEU A 134 18.91 -2.89 50.19
C LEU A 134 20.36 -2.87 50.70
N GLU A 135 20.67 -3.53 51.82
CA GLU A 135 22.05 -3.65 52.29
C GLU A 135 22.93 -4.43 51.31
N MET A 136 22.43 -5.51 50.74
CA MET A 136 23.12 -6.28 49.70
C MET A 136 23.36 -5.44 48.43
N ALA A 137 22.34 -4.67 48.00
CA ALA A 137 22.46 -3.79 46.85
C ALA A 137 23.45 -2.65 47.10
N ILE A 138 23.49 -2.08 48.31
CA ILE A 138 24.47 -1.06 48.70
C ILE A 138 25.89 -1.66 48.75
N ALA A 139 26.05 -2.91 49.21
CA ALA A 139 27.35 -3.58 49.17
C ALA A 139 27.83 -3.77 47.72
N MET A 140 26.95 -4.21 46.83
CA MET A 140 27.24 -4.30 45.40
C MET A 140 27.58 -2.94 44.79
N LEU A 141 26.86 -1.89 45.19
CA LEU A 141 27.15 -0.51 44.79
C LEU A 141 28.54 -0.09 45.22
N ARG A 142 28.93 -0.40 46.46
CA ARG A 142 30.26 -0.10 46.96
C ARG A 142 31.36 -0.80 46.19
N GLU A 143 31.17 -2.08 45.89
CA GLU A 143 32.12 -2.87 45.10
C GLU A 143 32.20 -2.40 43.65
N GLY A 144 31.08 -1.94 43.08
CA GLY A 144 30.98 -1.44 41.71
C GLY A 144 31.47 0.00 41.52
N THR A 145 31.50 0.79 42.58
CA THR A 145 32.12 2.13 42.58
C THR A 145 33.58 1.99 42.98
N ASP A 146 34.50 2.02 42.01
CA ASP A 146 35.97 1.90 42.21
C ASP A 146 36.60 3.00 43.11
N SER A 147 35.79 3.87 43.73
CA SER A 147 36.22 4.95 44.60
C SER A 147 35.18 5.26 45.67
N GLU A 148 35.64 5.45 46.90
CA GLU A 148 34.79 5.84 48.04
C GLU A 148 34.07 7.18 47.82
N THR A 149 34.66 8.10 47.02
CA THR A 149 34.01 9.36 46.70
C THR A 149 32.81 9.16 45.78
N LEU A 150 32.94 8.31 44.76
CA LEU A 150 31.86 7.94 43.85
C LEU A 150 30.77 7.18 44.61
N PHE A 151 31.16 6.21 45.44
CA PHE A 151 30.24 5.49 46.32
C PHE A 151 29.37 6.44 47.14
N ARG A 152 30.01 7.40 47.81
CA ARG A 152 29.31 8.38 48.65
C ARG A 152 28.40 9.29 47.83
N GLN A 153 28.81 9.70 46.63
CA GLN A 153 27.96 10.48 45.72
C GLN A 153 26.72 9.68 45.28
N SER A 154 26.90 8.41 44.91
CA SER A 154 25.80 7.51 44.56
C SER A 154 24.83 7.32 45.72
N LEU A 155 25.33 7.12 46.95
CA LEU A 155 24.48 7.03 48.15
C LEU A 155 23.77 8.34 48.47
N GLN A 156 24.42 9.50 48.31
CA GLN A 156 23.76 10.80 48.48
C GLN A 156 22.64 10.99 47.46
N LYS A 157 22.83 10.52 46.23
CA LYS A 157 21.79 10.54 45.20
C LYS A 157 20.61 9.63 45.57
N LEU A 158 20.90 8.42 46.03
CA LEU A 158 19.90 7.46 46.50
C LEU A 158 19.10 8.04 47.68
N LEU A 159 19.78 8.64 48.67
CA LEU A 159 19.15 9.30 49.80
C LEU A 159 18.27 10.46 49.35
N ALA A 160 18.70 11.25 48.36
CA ALA A 160 17.89 12.34 47.83
C ALA A 160 16.58 11.84 47.21
N VAL A 161 16.60 10.71 46.50
CA VAL A 161 15.39 10.08 45.95
C VAL A 161 14.40 9.74 47.06
N VAL A 162 14.80 8.95 48.05
CA VAL A 162 13.91 8.53 49.14
C VAL A 162 13.49 9.72 50.00
N ARG A 163 14.40 10.65 50.30
CA ARG A 163 14.09 11.84 51.08
C ARG A 163 13.01 12.70 50.42
N ASN A 164 13.07 12.88 49.10
CA ASN A 164 12.04 13.65 48.38
C ASN A 164 10.66 12.98 48.49
N ILE A 165 10.61 11.65 48.42
CA ILE A 165 9.36 10.87 48.60
C ILE A 165 8.85 11.02 50.03
N CYS A 166 9.70 10.87 51.04
CA CYS A 166 9.30 11.01 52.44
C CYS A 166 8.85 12.43 52.81
N GLN A 167 9.39 13.46 52.15
CA GLN A 167 9.03 14.87 52.38
C GLN A 167 7.74 15.30 51.68
N SER A 168 7.40 14.67 50.56
CA SER A 168 6.22 15.00 49.77
C SER A 168 5.61 13.72 49.18
N PRO A 169 5.05 12.83 50.03
CA PRO A 169 4.54 11.53 49.59
C PRO A 169 3.40 11.64 48.58
N GLU A 170 2.62 12.73 48.61
CA GLU A 170 1.55 13.02 47.66
C GLU A 170 2.05 13.37 46.24
N ASN A 171 3.33 13.73 46.10
CA ASN A 171 3.91 14.09 44.81
C ASN A 171 4.40 12.84 44.07
N ALA A 172 3.52 12.29 43.24
CA ALA A 172 3.82 11.11 42.42
C ALA A 172 5.07 11.26 41.52
N ALA A 173 5.47 12.49 41.15
CA ALA A 173 6.64 12.69 40.30
C ALA A 173 7.95 12.21 40.95
N PHE A 174 8.06 12.25 42.28
CA PHE A 174 9.24 11.73 42.98
C PHE A 174 9.32 10.20 43.01
N ARG A 175 8.19 9.53 42.79
CA ARG A 175 8.09 8.07 42.70
C ARG A 175 8.29 7.54 41.27
N HIS A 176 8.59 8.42 40.31
CA HIS A 176 8.83 8.08 38.91
C HIS A 176 10.23 8.50 38.47
N ILE A 177 11.09 7.54 38.15
CA ILE A 177 12.46 7.79 37.73
C ILE A 177 12.66 7.19 36.33
N PRO A 178 12.73 8.00 35.26
CA PRO A 178 13.02 7.49 33.93
C PRO A 178 14.37 6.76 33.94
N ARG A 179 14.41 5.54 33.40
CA ARG A 179 15.63 4.71 33.37
C ARG A 179 16.75 5.39 32.59
N ASP A 180 16.40 6.09 31.52
CA ASP A 180 17.33 6.82 30.65
C ASP A 180 17.66 8.24 31.14
N ASN A 181 17.24 8.61 32.36
CA ASN A 181 17.58 9.93 32.91
C ASN A 181 19.09 10.04 33.07
N ALA A 182 19.72 10.96 32.33
CA ALA A 182 21.17 11.13 32.30
C ALA A 182 21.79 11.41 33.68
N HIS A 183 21.10 12.18 34.53
CA HIS A 183 21.59 12.46 35.89
C HIS A 183 21.49 11.23 36.79
N PHE A 184 20.40 10.48 36.67
CA PHE A 184 20.27 9.21 37.39
C PHE A 184 21.34 8.21 36.95
N HIS A 185 21.54 8.05 35.64
CA HIS A 185 22.50 7.11 35.10
C HIS A 185 23.93 7.47 35.49
N ALA A 186 24.33 8.74 35.36
CA ALA A 186 25.67 9.20 35.73
C ALA A 186 25.96 9.06 37.23
N ASP A 187 24.98 9.34 38.09
CA ASP A 187 25.23 9.37 39.54
C ASP A 187 24.98 8.00 40.21
N LEU A 188 24.17 7.12 39.64
CA LEU A 188 23.73 5.89 40.31
C LEU A 188 23.54 4.71 39.33
N GLY A 189 22.80 4.91 38.23
CA GLY A 189 22.35 3.83 37.35
C GLY A 189 23.46 3.14 36.52
N GLN A 190 24.62 3.76 36.35
CA GLN A 190 25.76 3.15 35.66
C GLN A 190 26.51 2.12 36.51
N TYR A 191 26.36 2.16 37.83
CA TYR A 191 27.11 1.32 38.75
C TYR A 191 26.35 0.02 39.05
N PRO A 192 27.04 -1.14 39.13
CA PRO A 192 26.47 -2.36 39.70
C PRO A 192 25.84 -2.05 41.06
N GLY A 193 24.66 -2.57 41.37
CA GLY A 193 23.96 -2.27 42.63
C GLY A 193 23.06 -1.02 42.57
N GLY A 194 23.26 -0.09 41.61
CA GLY A 194 22.49 1.15 41.54
C GLY A 194 21.00 0.94 41.24
N HIS A 195 20.68 0.14 40.22
CA HIS A 195 19.30 -0.26 39.94
C HIS A 195 18.75 -1.19 41.03
N GLN A 196 19.58 -2.10 41.54
CA GLN A 196 19.21 -3.03 42.60
C GLN A 196 18.79 -2.29 43.88
N CYS A 197 19.41 -1.14 44.19
CA CYS A 197 19.00 -0.29 45.31
C CYS A 197 17.56 0.21 45.12
N LEU A 198 17.18 0.64 43.91
CA LEU A 198 15.80 1.06 43.64
C LEU A 198 14.83 -0.12 43.80
N LEU A 199 15.14 -1.27 43.20
CA LEU A 199 14.29 -2.46 43.26
C LEU A 199 14.11 -2.96 44.70
N ALA A 200 15.19 -2.98 45.49
CA ALA A 200 15.15 -3.35 46.90
C ALA A 200 14.35 -2.36 47.78
N MET A 201 14.20 -1.10 47.35
CA MET A 201 13.31 -0.12 47.99
C MET A 201 11.85 -0.23 47.54
N GLY A 202 11.51 -1.21 46.70
CA GLY A 202 10.15 -1.45 46.21
C GLY A 202 9.81 -0.76 44.90
N PHE A 203 10.75 -0.09 44.23
CA PHE A 203 10.50 0.38 42.87
C PHE A 203 10.36 -0.83 41.95
N LYS A 204 9.49 -0.72 40.94
CA LYS A 204 9.37 -1.66 39.84
C LYS A 204 9.73 -0.98 38.54
N GLU A 205 10.44 -1.67 37.66
CA GLU A 205 10.60 -1.17 36.31
C GLU A 205 9.30 -1.43 35.52
N LEU A 206 8.72 -0.37 34.97
CA LEU A 206 7.51 -0.39 34.15
C LEU A 206 7.76 0.31 32.82
N GLN A 207 7.07 -0.13 31.77
CA GLN A 207 7.03 0.59 30.50
C GLN A 207 5.89 1.62 30.55
N GLN A 208 6.22 2.89 30.32
CA GLN A 208 5.27 4.00 30.24
C GLN A 208 5.44 4.71 28.90
N GLY A 209 4.44 5.52 28.50
CA GLY A 209 4.46 6.29 27.25
C GLY A 209 3.52 5.70 26.18
N ASP A 210 3.48 6.36 25.03
CA ASP A 210 2.64 5.93 23.91
C ASP A 210 3.29 4.75 23.19
N GLU A 211 2.49 3.96 22.45
CA GLU A 211 2.97 2.83 21.63
C GLU A 211 4.10 3.20 20.65
N THR A 212 4.21 4.49 20.31
CA THR A 212 5.24 5.01 19.39
C THR A 212 6.55 5.39 20.07
N GLN A 213 6.53 5.66 21.37
CA GLN A 213 7.70 6.06 22.17
C GLN A 213 7.62 5.44 23.57
N PRO A 214 7.72 4.11 23.69
CA PRO A 214 7.79 3.46 24.99
C PRO A 214 9.08 3.87 25.70
N ARG A 215 8.98 4.12 27.00
CA ARG A 215 10.12 4.41 27.88
C ARG A 215 10.02 3.57 29.15
N ASN A 216 11.17 3.09 29.61
CA ASN A 216 11.24 2.37 30.88
C ASN A 216 11.41 3.36 32.03
N VAL A 217 10.61 3.18 33.07
CA VAL A 217 10.55 4.06 34.24
C VAL A 217 10.51 3.19 35.49
N PHE A 218 11.36 3.51 36.47
CA PHE A 218 11.23 2.95 37.81
C PHE A 218 10.10 3.67 38.53
N VAL A 219 9.12 2.89 38.99
CA VAL A 219 7.91 3.40 39.65
C VAL A 219 7.79 2.76 41.02
N LEU A 220 7.63 3.59 42.06
CA LEU A 220 7.24 3.14 43.39
C LEU A 220 5.72 3.30 43.53
N GLU A 221 5.01 2.18 43.52
CA GLU A 221 3.55 2.14 43.64
C GLU A 221 3.13 2.36 45.10
N GLU A 222 2.14 3.23 45.32
CA GLU A 222 1.54 3.42 46.63
C GLU A 222 0.34 2.46 46.82
N PRO A 223 0.10 1.95 48.04
CA PRO A 223 -1.13 1.24 48.35
C PRO A 223 -2.37 2.12 48.14
N ASP A 224 -3.49 1.53 47.72
CA ASP A 224 -4.75 2.25 47.58
C ASP A 224 -5.29 2.64 48.97
N LEU A 225 -5.20 3.93 49.28
CA LEU A 225 -5.69 4.54 50.52
C LEU A 225 -7.18 4.30 50.79
N SER A 226 -7.97 4.09 49.73
CA SER A 226 -9.41 3.84 49.86
C SER A 226 -9.74 2.40 50.28
N GLU A 227 -8.81 1.48 50.02
CA GLU A 227 -8.95 0.07 50.37
C GLU A 227 -8.35 -0.23 51.75
N ASP A 228 -7.15 0.30 52.04
CA ASP A 228 -6.44 0.00 53.29
C ASP A 228 -5.50 1.16 53.74
N LEU A 229 -5.94 1.90 54.76
CA LEU A 229 -5.16 2.98 55.38
C LEU A 229 -3.96 2.47 56.20
N ASP A 230 -4.06 1.27 56.76
CA ASP A 230 -2.99 0.66 57.57
C ASP A 230 -1.85 0.18 56.66
N ALA A 231 -2.19 -0.31 55.46
CA ALA A 231 -1.21 -0.66 54.44
C ALA A 231 -0.38 0.55 53.99
N TRP A 232 -1.02 1.70 53.75
CA TRP A 232 -0.28 2.92 53.38
C TRP A 232 0.65 3.38 54.49
N SER A 233 0.19 3.35 55.74
CA SER A 233 1.00 3.75 56.90
C SER A 233 2.22 2.84 57.07
N SER A 234 2.02 1.54 56.94
CA SER A 234 3.10 0.53 57.01
C SER A 234 4.12 0.74 55.89
N TRP A 235 3.66 0.89 54.65
CA TRP A 235 4.51 1.20 53.49
C TRP A 235 5.33 2.48 53.70
N PHE A 236 4.71 3.53 54.23
CA PHE A 236 5.39 4.81 54.44
C PHE A 236 6.42 4.73 55.57
N ASP A 237 6.13 3.99 56.64
CA ASP A 237 7.07 3.77 57.73
C ASP A 237 8.26 2.91 57.29
N GLU A 238 8.04 1.86 56.50
CA GLU A 238 9.11 1.09 55.85
C GLU A 238 10.03 1.99 55.02
N LEU A 239 9.49 2.91 54.22
CA LEU A 239 10.30 3.86 53.45
C LEU A 239 11.19 4.74 54.33
N LYS A 240 10.71 5.18 55.51
CA LYS A 240 11.52 5.95 56.46
C LYS A 240 12.61 5.11 57.10
N GLU A 241 12.34 3.82 57.34
CA GLU A 241 13.37 2.89 57.82
C GLU A 241 14.47 2.70 56.77
N LEU A 242 14.09 2.52 55.51
CA LEU A 242 15.03 2.44 54.39
C LEU A 242 15.81 3.76 54.21
N GLN A 243 15.14 4.91 54.35
CA GLN A 243 15.80 6.22 54.36
C GLN A 243 16.88 6.30 55.44
N SER A 244 16.54 5.90 56.66
CA SER A 244 17.44 5.91 57.82
C SER A 244 18.61 4.95 57.62
N LEU A 245 18.35 3.79 57.00
CA LEU A 245 19.39 2.86 56.61
C LEU A 245 20.39 3.50 55.64
N VAL A 246 19.92 4.10 54.54
CA VAL A 246 20.79 4.77 53.55
C VAL A 246 21.60 5.89 54.22
N GLU A 247 20.95 6.71 55.04
CA GLU A 247 21.61 7.82 55.76
C GLU A 247 22.73 7.33 56.69
N SER A 248 22.57 6.16 57.32
CA SER A 248 23.60 5.55 58.17
C SER A 248 24.85 5.05 57.43
N LYS A 249 24.78 4.91 56.09
CA LYS A 249 25.89 4.41 55.26
C LYS A 249 26.72 5.53 54.61
N ILE A 250 26.31 6.80 54.76
CA ILE A 250 26.98 7.99 54.21
C ILE A 250 28.06 8.52 55.16
#